data_AF-A0A661TAA6-F1
#
_entry.id   AF-A0A661TAA6-F1
#
_cell.length_a   1.000
_cell.length_b   1.000
_cell.length_c   1.000
_cell.angle_alpha   90.00
_cell.angle_beta   90.00
_cell.angle_gamma   90.00
#
_symmetry.space_group_name_H-M   'P 1'
#
loop_
_entity.id
_entity.type
_entity.pdbx_description
1 polymer ?
#
loop_
_entity_poly.entity_id
_entity_poly.type
_entity_poly.pdbx_seq_one_letter_code
_entity_poly.pdbx_strand_id
1 'polypeptide(L)'
;VMDIKSRKTAHSPEEAKNLFHCVPRLPDRLPPILAVLDGIYTLERGPAFDGRVHRSNILVASSDVLSADMVGARIMGHEPRDIPILANAAANRNRPSDLSDIEVVGESIENVASYHEYDFAYHEDDQRCVPVPLARDGITGLFYRKYDETMCTYCASMNGLILSAIRYAWKGEPWDRVEVLTGKKMTPTPGMNKTILVGKCMYQKNRDNPNIKEMIPIKGCPPNPKTILKALHQAGIDADPMLFENIDQLPGFFMSRYEGKPEFDESFFQVS
;
A
#
# COMPACT_ATOMS: atom_id res chain seq x y z
N VAL A 1 -4.77 -18.11 -15.39
CA VAL A 1 -5.32 -16.75 -15.60
C VAL A 1 -5.18 -15.99 -14.30
N MET A 2 -4.57 -14.80 -14.34
CA MET A 2 -4.57 -13.90 -13.18
C MET A 2 -5.92 -13.17 -13.14
N ASP A 3 -6.68 -13.36 -12.07
CA ASP A 3 -8.02 -12.81 -11.91
C ASP A 3 -8.27 -12.38 -10.45
N ILE A 4 -9.52 -12.00 -10.14
CA ILE A 4 -9.90 -11.61 -8.77
C ILE A 4 -9.75 -12.78 -7.78
N LYS A 5 -9.97 -14.02 -8.20
CA LYS A 5 -9.85 -15.20 -7.35
C LYS A 5 -8.37 -15.49 -7.04
N SER A 6 -7.49 -15.41 -8.03
CA SER A 6 -6.04 -15.58 -7.83
C SER A 6 -5.49 -14.47 -6.93
N ARG A 7 -5.91 -13.21 -7.13
CA ARG A 7 -5.55 -12.09 -6.23
C ARG A 7 -5.98 -12.36 -4.79
N LYS A 8 -7.25 -12.75 -4.58
CA LYS A 8 -7.75 -13.09 -3.24
C LYS A 8 -6.97 -14.24 -2.62
N THR A 9 -6.52 -15.20 -3.42
CA THR A 9 -5.71 -16.32 -2.94
C THR A 9 -4.31 -15.86 -2.55
N ALA A 10 -3.63 -15.09 -3.40
CA ALA A 10 -2.28 -14.59 -3.16
C ALA A 10 -2.18 -13.64 -1.95
N HIS A 11 -3.24 -12.93 -1.59
CA HIS A 11 -3.28 -12.15 -0.35
C HIS A 11 -3.74 -12.98 0.86
N SER A 12 -3.42 -14.27 0.91
CA SER A 12 -3.76 -15.15 2.05
C SER A 12 -2.89 -14.83 3.27
N PRO A 13 -3.41 -14.96 4.50
CA PRO A 13 -2.57 -14.99 5.70
C PRO A 13 -1.76 -16.30 5.82
N GLU A 14 -2.09 -17.34 5.04
CA GLU A 14 -1.35 -18.61 5.02
C GLU A 14 -0.05 -18.46 4.24
N GLU A 15 1.08 -18.81 4.84
CA GLU A 15 2.43 -18.67 4.25
C GLU A 15 2.55 -19.34 2.87
N ALA A 16 2.04 -20.56 2.73
CA ALA A 16 2.07 -21.32 1.48
C ALA A 16 1.25 -20.71 0.32
N LYS A 17 0.47 -19.66 0.58
CA LYS A 17 -0.42 -19.02 -0.40
C LYS A 17 -0.31 -17.49 -0.38
N ASN A 18 0.60 -16.93 0.42
CA ASN A 18 0.74 -15.49 0.53
C ASN A 18 1.46 -14.90 -0.70
N LEU A 19 1.56 -13.57 -0.74
CA LEU A 19 2.16 -12.83 -1.84
C LEU A 19 3.62 -13.27 -2.05
N PHE A 20 4.35 -13.42 -0.95
CA PHE A 20 5.75 -13.80 -0.96
C PHE A 20 5.98 -15.21 -1.48
N HIS A 21 4.97 -16.08 -1.46
CA HIS A 21 5.02 -17.38 -2.09
C HIS A 21 4.55 -17.35 -3.56
N CYS A 22 3.46 -16.66 -3.86
CA CYS A 22 2.85 -16.70 -5.19
C CYS A 22 3.58 -15.84 -6.23
N VAL A 23 3.99 -14.61 -5.88
CA VAL A 23 4.57 -13.65 -6.84
C VAL A 23 5.90 -14.13 -7.43
N PRO A 24 6.86 -14.69 -6.66
CA PRO A 24 8.16 -15.13 -7.18
C PRO A 24 8.10 -16.19 -8.30
N ARG A 25 6.96 -16.88 -8.42
CA ARG A 25 6.69 -17.97 -9.37
C ARG A 25 5.97 -17.50 -10.64
N LEU A 26 5.49 -16.25 -10.67
CA LEU A 26 4.80 -15.71 -11.84
C LEU A 26 5.70 -15.67 -13.09
N PRO A 27 6.98 -15.23 -12.99
CA PRO A 27 7.86 -15.19 -14.15
C PRO A 27 8.18 -16.57 -14.74
N ASP A 28 8.09 -17.64 -13.95
CA ASP A 28 8.44 -19.03 -14.36
C ASP A 28 7.60 -19.54 -15.53
N ARG A 29 6.45 -18.90 -15.81
CA ARG A 29 5.52 -19.28 -16.87
C ARG A 29 5.55 -18.33 -18.06
N LEU A 30 6.38 -17.30 -18.03
CA LEU A 30 6.52 -16.36 -19.13
C LEU A 30 7.46 -16.94 -20.19
N PRO A 31 7.23 -16.65 -21.48
CA PRO A 31 8.24 -16.91 -22.51
C PRO A 31 9.48 -16.03 -22.25
N PRO A 32 10.57 -16.20 -23.01
CA PRO A 32 11.65 -15.22 -23.02
C PRO A 32 11.07 -13.81 -23.27
N ILE A 33 11.34 -12.90 -22.35
CA ILE A 33 10.88 -11.51 -22.39
C ILE A 33 12.02 -10.57 -22.08
N LEU A 34 11.88 -9.32 -22.51
CA LEU A 34 12.70 -8.22 -22.04
C LEU A 34 11.94 -7.52 -20.90
N ALA A 35 12.53 -7.48 -19.70
CA ALA A 35 12.06 -6.63 -18.62
C ALA A 35 12.65 -5.23 -18.79
N VAL A 36 11.80 -4.20 -18.72
CA VAL A 36 12.21 -2.80 -18.72
C VAL A 36 11.57 -2.13 -17.52
N LEU A 37 12.38 -1.58 -16.62
CA LEU A 37 11.95 -0.70 -15.55
C LEU A 37 12.10 0.73 -16.04
N ASP A 38 10.96 1.40 -16.24
CA ASP A 38 10.93 2.82 -16.53
C ASP A 38 11.08 3.62 -15.24
N GLY A 39 12.26 4.23 -15.07
CA GLY A 39 12.59 5.12 -13.97
C GLY A 39 12.80 6.55 -14.43
N ILE A 40 12.09 7.04 -15.47
CA ILE A 40 11.96 8.50 -15.68
C ILE A 40 11.58 9.14 -14.35
N TYR A 41 10.60 8.54 -13.68
CA TYR A 41 10.28 8.79 -12.29
C TYR A 41 10.34 7.52 -11.44
N THR A 42 10.91 7.62 -10.25
CA THR A 42 10.83 6.60 -9.20
C THR A 42 9.93 7.09 -8.07
N LEU A 43 9.34 6.17 -7.31
CA LEU A 43 8.26 6.50 -6.38
C LEU A 43 8.54 5.98 -4.97
N GLU A 44 8.74 6.92 -4.04
CA GLU A 44 8.84 6.65 -2.61
C GLU A 44 7.43 6.41 -2.06
N ARG A 45 7.25 5.38 -1.22
CA ARG A 45 5.95 4.94 -0.66
C ARG A 45 4.87 4.73 -1.73
N GLY A 46 5.27 4.17 -2.87
CA GLY A 46 4.39 3.83 -3.99
C GLY A 46 3.59 2.53 -3.80
N PRO A 47 2.93 2.03 -4.86
CA PRO A 47 2.96 2.53 -6.24
C PRO A 47 1.86 3.57 -6.56
N ALA A 48 1.10 4.04 -5.56
CA ALA A 48 -0.03 4.94 -5.75
C ALA A 48 0.36 6.43 -5.64
N PHE A 49 -0.57 7.31 -6.03
CA PHE A 49 -0.39 8.77 -6.13
C PHE A 49 -0.11 9.48 -4.78
N ASP A 50 -0.33 8.78 -3.67
CA ASP A 50 -0.03 9.24 -2.31
C ASP A 50 1.46 9.13 -1.94
N GLY A 51 2.25 8.38 -2.74
CA GLY A 51 3.71 8.36 -2.65
C GLY A 51 4.37 9.69 -3.03
N ARG A 52 5.71 9.74 -2.96
CA ARG A 52 6.52 10.88 -3.38
C ARG A 52 7.30 10.51 -4.65
N VAL A 53 6.99 11.19 -5.74
CA VAL A 53 7.67 11.08 -7.02
C VAL A 53 9.05 11.75 -6.96
N HIS A 54 10.05 11.08 -7.52
CA HIS A 54 11.41 11.58 -7.75
C HIS A 54 11.73 11.46 -9.23
N ARG A 55 12.25 12.51 -9.87
CA ARG A 55 12.78 12.41 -11.23
C ARG A 55 14.15 11.77 -11.18
N SER A 56 14.28 10.61 -11.81
CA SER A 56 15.49 9.79 -11.75
C SER A 56 16.15 9.65 -13.13
N ASN A 57 15.36 9.62 -14.21
CA ASN A 57 15.84 9.43 -15.59
C ASN A 57 16.73 8.18 -15.75
N ILE A 58 16.35 7.08 -15.11
CA ILE A 58 17.08 5.80 -15.18
C ILE A 58 16.22 4.78 -15.90
N LEU A 59 16.81 4.00 -16.80
CA LEU A 59 16.18 2.82 -17.37
C LEU A 59 16.99 1.59 -16.97
N VAL A 60 16.30 0.54 -16.50
CA VAL A 60 16.91 -0.77 -16.27
C VAL A 60 16.30 -1.73 -17.28
N ALA A 61 17.13 -2.44 -18.03
CA ALA A 61 16.66 -3.44 -18.97
C ALA A 61 17.43 -4.76 -18.82
N SER A 62 16.73 -5.88 -18.85
CA SER A 62 17.36 -7.20 -18.83
C SER A 62 16.48 -8.24 -19.49
N SER A 63 17.09 -9.25 -20.11
CA SER A 63 16.39 -10.47 -20.52
C SER A 63 16.09 -11.41 -19.35
N ASP A 64 16.62 -11.12 -18.16
CA ASP A 64 16.31 -11.81 -16.91
C ASP A 64 15.52 -10.89 -15.97
N VAL A 65 14.25 -11.22 -15.75
CA VAL A 65 13.31 -10.41 -14.94
C VAL A 65 13.83 -10.24 -13.51
N LEU A 66 14.38 -11.30 -12.92
CA LEU A 66 14.87 -11.25 -11.55
C LEU A 66 16.06 -10.30 -11.43
N SER A 67 16.99 -10.34 -12.37
CA SER A 67 18.14 -9.43 -12.42
C SER A 67 17.70 -7.97 -12.57
N ALA A 68 16.72 -7.69 -13.44
CA ALA A 68 16.15 -6.34 -13.55
C ALA A 68 15.56 -5.86 -12.23
N ASP A 69 14.74 -6.68 -11.56
CA ASP A 69 14.11 -6.31 -10.29
C ASP A 69 15.13 -6.16 -9.15
N MET A 70 16.16 -7.02 -9.07
CA MET A 70 17.21 -6.92 -8.06
C MET A 70 18.09 -5.66 -8.25
N VAL A 71 18.42 -5.33 -9.50
CA VAL A 71 19.12 -4.06 -9.82
C VAL A 71 18.22 -2.86 -9.52
N GLY A 72 16.94 -2.93 -9.89
CA GLY A 72 15.95 -1.89 -9.56
C GLY A 72 15.81 -1.65 -8.06
N ALA A 73 15.78 -2.71 -7.25
CA ALA A 73 15.79 -2.61 -5.79
C ALA A 73 17.03 -1.89 -5.26
N ARG A 74 18.21 -2.25 -5.76
CA ARG A 74 19.48 -1.62 -5.37
C ARG A 74 19.55 -0.14 -5.77
N ILE A 75 19.02 0.23 -6.94
CA ILE A 75 18.87 1.64 -7.37
C ILE A 75 17.94 2.40 -6.42
N MET A 76 16.89 1.76 -5.89
CA MET A 76 16.02 2.36 -4.88
C MET A 76 16.59 2.31 -3.45
N GLY A 77 17.85 1.88 -3.29
CA GLY A 77 18.55 1.83 -2.01
C GLY A 77 18.21 0.64 -1.12
N HIS A 78 17.66 -0.44 -1.69
CA HIS A 78 17.26 -1.64 -0.94
C HIS A 78 18.07 -2.86 -1.34
N GLU A 79 18.41 -3.69 -0.36
CA GLU A 79 19.07 -4.97 -0.59
C GLU A 79 18.05 -6.03 -1.08
N PRO A 80 18.30 -6.73 -2.20
CA PRO A 80 17.35 -7.71 -2.73
C PRO A 80 17.02 -8.84 -1.75
N ARG A 81 17.98 -9.22 -0.90
CA ARG A 81 17.81 -10.24 0.14
C ARG A 81 16.80 -9.84 1.23
N ASP A 82 16.60 -8.54 1.45
CA ASP A 82 15.70 -8.01 2.48
C ASP A 82 14.27 -7.82 1.95
N ILE A 83 14.07 -7.97 0.63
CA ILE A 83 12.77 -7.92 -0.03
C ILE A 83 12.26 -9.36 -0.18
N PRO A 84 11.21 -9.79 0.56
CA PRO A 84 10.81 -11.21 0.61
C PRO A 84 10.49 -11.83 -0.75
N ILE A 85 9.93 -11.05 -1.68
CA ILE A 85 9.61 -11.52 -3.03
C ILE A 85 10.89 -11.82 -3.81
N LEU A 86 11.90 -10.95 -3.75
CA LEU A 86 13.16 -11.13 -4.49
C LEU A 86 14.01 -12.23 -3.86
N ALA A 87 14.12 -12.26 -2.53
CA ALA A 87 14.81 -13.33 -1.80
C ALA A 87 14.24 -14.71 -2.14
N ASN A 88 12.90 -14.85 -2.11
CA ASN A 88 12.24 -16.11 -2.48
C ASN A 88 12.43 -16.44 -3.98
N ALA A 89 12.42 -15.44 -4.87
CA ALA A 89 12.63 -15.65 -6.30
C ALA A 89 14.04 -16.14 -6.62
N ALA A 90 15.05 -15.58 -5.95
CA ALA A 90 16.45 -16.00 -6.04
C ALA A 90 16.64 -17.42 -5.49
N ALA A 91 16.10 -17.69 -4.29
CA ALA A 91 16.16 -19.02 -3.67
C ALA A 91 15.51 -20.11 -4.54
N ASN A 92 14.32 -19.85 -5.10
CA ASN A 92 13.65 -20.79 -6.01
C ASN A 92 14.50 -21.14 -7.26
N ARG A 93 15.42 -20.26 -7.65
CA ARG A 93 16.31 -20.41 -8.81
C ARG A 93 17.73 -20.82 -8.45
N ASN A 94 18.03 -21.05 -7.17
CA ASN A 94 19.38 -21.27 -6.65
C ASN A 94 20.38 -20.17 -7.07
N ARG A 95 19.92 -18.92 -7.08
CA ARG A 95 20.73 -17.73 -7.40
C ARG A 95 21.07 -16.94 -6.13
N PRO A 96 22.23 -16.27 -6.09
CA PRO A 96 22.51 -15.32 -5.03
C PRO A 96 21.59 -14.09 -5.13
N SER A 97 21.43 -13.39 -4.02
CA SER A 97 20.61 -12.17 -3.92
C SER A 97 21.44 -10.91 -3.64
N ASP A 98 22.74 -10.96 -3.93
CA ASP A 98 23.74 -9.90 -3.69
C ASP A 98 24.28 -9.28 -4.99
N LEU A 99 23.68 -9.64 -6.13
CA LEU A 99 24.09 -9.30 -7.50
C LEU A 99 25.42 -9.90 -7.97
N SER A 100 26.05 -10.83 -7.23
CA SER A 100 27.35 -11.41 -7.61
C SER A 100 27.35 -12.17 -8.94
N ASP A 101 26.16 -12.55 -9.44
CA ASP A 101 25.97 -13.21 -10.73
C ASP A 101 25.41 -12.29 -11.83
N ILE A 102 25.39 -10.96 -11.59
CA ILE A 102 24.84 -9.95 -12.51
C ILE A 102 25.94 -9.00 -12.97
N GLU A 103 26.11 -8.89 -14.29
CA GLU A 103 26.91 -7.83 -14.90
C GLU A 103 26.03 -6.61 -15.17
N VAL A 104 26.39 -5.47 -14.59
CA VAL A 104 25.73 -4.17 -14.86
C VAL A 104 26.51 -3.44 -15.95
N VAL A 105 25.83 -3.11 -17.05
CA VAL A 105 26.39 -2.33 -18.17
C VAL A 105 25.74 -0.95 -18.18
N GLY A 106 26.55 0.10 -18.26
CA GLY A 106 26.10 1.50 -18.23
C GLY A 106 26.52 2.20 -16.94
N GLU A 107 25.65 3.03 -16.39
CA GLU A 107 25.88 3.72 -15.12
C GLU A 107 26.02 2.71 -13.97
N SER A 108 26.95 2.97 -13.05
CA SER A 108 27.07 2.17 -11.84
C SER A 108 25.86 2.38 -10.93
N ILE A 109 25.45 1.33 -10.23
CA ILE A 109 24.33 1.39 -9.27
C ILE A 109 24.62 2.46 -8.22
N GLU A 110 25.86 2.53 -7.73
CA GLU A 110 26.28 3.46 -6.68
C GLU A 110 26.12 4.92 -7.09
N ASN A 111 26.29 5.25 -8.37
CA ASN A 111 26.15 6.62 -8.87
C ASN A 111 24.70 7.07 -9.00
N VAL A 112 23.78 6.13 -9.19
CA VAL A 112 22.37 6.43 -9.50
C VAL A 112 21.41 6.02 -8.38
N ALA A 113 21.91 5.31 -7.37
CA ALA A 113 21.12 4.86 -6.26
C ALA A 113 20.62 6.02 -5.38
N SER A 114 19.36 5.95 -5.01
CA SER A 114 18.71 6.88 -4.09
C SER A 114 17.74 6.11 -3.22
N TYR A 115 17.86 6.24 -1.90
CA TYR A 115 17.01 5.51 -0.97
C TYR A 115 15.56 6.00 -1.07
N HIS A 116 14.64 5.07 -1.34
CA HIS A 116 13.20 5.32 -1.38
C HIS A 116 12.54 4.64 -0.19
N GLU A 117 12.04 5.40 0.77
CA GLU A 117 11.24 4.82 1.85
C GLU A 117 10.00 4.11 1.28
N TYR A 118 9.73 2.86 1.68
CA TYR A 118 8.59 2.11 1.14
C TYR A 118 7.42 2.05 2.12
N ASP A 119 7.66 2.28 3.41
CA ASP A 119 6.67 2.11 4.46
C ASP A 119 6.18 3.45 5.03
N PHE A 120 4.95 3.42 5.56
CA PHE A 120 4.39 4.53 6.31
C PHE A 120 4.57 4.28 7.80
N ALA A 121 5.27 5.19 8.47
CA ALA A 121 5.42 5.15 9.92
C ALA A 121 4.09 5.40 10.63
N TYR A 122 3.84 4.67 11.72
CA TYR A 122 2.67 4.84 12.58
C TYR A 122 3.12 5.31 13.96
N HIS A 123 2.27 6.12 14.58
CA HIS A 123 2.34 6.45 16.00
C HIS A 123 1.32 5.59 16.73
N GLU A 124 1.74 4.92 17.81
CA GLU A 124 0.87 4.10 18.64
C GLU A 124 1.08 4.40 20.13
N ASP A 125 -0.01 4.69 20.83
CA ASP A 125 -0.12 4.87 22.28
C ASP A 125 -1.55 4.51 22.76
N ASP A 126 -1.86 4.74 24.03
CA ASP A 126 -3.17 4.41 24.63
C ASP A 126 -4.35 5.22 24.08
N GLN A 127 -4.08 6.32 23.38
CA GLN A 127 -5.07 7.24 22.81
C GLN A 127 -5.24 7.06 21.30
N ARG A 128 -4.25 6.50 20.59
CA ARG A 128 -4.31 6.37 19.13
C ARG A 128 -3.37 5.30 18.56
N CYS A 129 -3.72 4.82 17.37
CA CYS A 129 -2.81 4.12 16.46
C CYS A 129 -3.11 4.68 15.07
N VAL A 130 -2.25 5.53 14.50
CA VAL A 130 -2.50 6.21 13.21
C VAL A 130 -1.20 6.50 12.48
N PRO A 131 -1.22 6.75 11.15
CA PRO A 131 -0.05 7.26 10.43
C PRO A 131 0.51 8.52 11.09
N VAL A 132 1.84 8.67 11.10
CA VAL A 132 2.54 9.81 11.74
C VAL A 132 2.00 11.18 11.32
N PRO A 133 1.65 11.45 10.03
CA PRO A 133 1.04 12.73 9.67
C PRO A 133 -0.27 13.02 10.41
N LEU A 134 -1.14 12.02 10.61
CA LEU A 134 -2.38 12.17 11.35
C LEU A 134 -2.13 12.39 12.85
N ALA A 135 -1.11 11.72 13.41
CA ALA A 135 -0.70 11.95 14.79
C ALA A 135 -0.18 13.38 15.00
N ARG A 136 0.54 13.94 14.02
CA ARG A 136 1.02 15.34 14.02
C ARG A 136 -0.14 16.35 13.94
N ASP A 137 -1.21 16.01 13.24
CA ASP A 137 -2.44 16.81 13.19
C ASP A 137 -3.26 16.74 14.51
N GLY A 138 -2.78 16.00 15.51
CA GLY A 138 -3.37 15.93 16.84
C GLY A 138 -4.52 14.92 16.98
N ILE A 139 -4.76 14.09 15.97
CA ILE A 139 -5.83 13.06 16.00
C ILE A 139 -5.62 12.13 17.21
N THR A 140 -6.69 11.94 17.98
CA THR A 140 -6.79 11.04 19.14
C THR A 140 -8.16 10.35 19.15
N GLY A 141 -8.26 9.25 19.91
CA GLY A 141 -9.50 8.45 19.97
C GLY A 141 -9.74 7.56 18.75
N LEU A 142 -8.74 7.43 17.87
CA LEU A 142 -8.78 6.60 16.66
C LEU A 142 -7.60 5.63 16.62
N PHE A 143 -7.93 4.37 16.36
CA PHE A 143 -7.00 3.26 16.21
C PHE A 143 -7.13 2.69 14.80
N TYR A 144 -6.59 3.42 13.83
CA TYR A 144 -6.40 2.93 12.48
C TYR A 144 -5.17 2.01 12.45
N ARG A 145 -5.40 0.69 12.52
CA ARG A 145 -4.29 -0.25 12.68
C ARG A 145 -3.42 -0.32 11.42
N LYS A 146 -2.11 -0.42 11.62
CA LYS A 146 -1.14 -0.51 10.52
C LYS A 146 -1.47 -1.72 9.65
N TYR A 147 -1.59 -1.47 8.35
CA TYR A 147 -1.91 -2.48 7.35
C TYR A 147 -0.87 -3.61 7.30
N ASP A 148 -1.23 -4.68 6.61
CA ASP A 148 -0.39 -5.85 6.45
C ASP A 148 -0.46 -6.43 5.02
N GLU A 149 0.36 -7.45 4.74
CA GLU A 149 0.52 -8.07 3.42
C GLU A 149 -0.74 -8.74 2.86
N THR A 150 -1.75 -8.97 3.69
CA THR A 150 -3.04 -9.56 3.27
C THR A 150 -4.02 -8.52 2.72
N MET A 151 -3.68 -7.23 2.79
CA MET A 151 -4.41 -6.15 2.14
C MET A 151 -4.10 -6.13 0.64
N CYS A 152 -5.13 -6.16 -0.21
CA CYS A 152 -4.95 -6.08 -1.66
C CYS A 152 -4.97 -4.65 -2.18
N THR A 153 -4.48 -4.44 -3.40
CA THR A 153 -4.40 -3.11 -4.05
C THR A 153 -5.72 -2.35 -4.04
N TYR A 154 -6.86 -3.02 -4.28
CA TYR A 154 -8.16 -2.32 -4.26
C TYR A 154 -8.59 -1.87 -2.87
N CYS A 155 -8.26 -2.65 -1.83
CA CYS A 155 -8.48 -2.20 -0.45
C CYS A 155 -7.50 -1.10 -0.07
N ALA A 156 -6.25 -1.15 -0.54
CA ALA A 156 -5.26 -0.11 -0.34
C ALA A 156 -5.71 1.24 -0.93
N SER A 157 -6.29 1.25 -2.14
CA SER A 157 -6.87 2.47 -2.73
C SER A 157 -7.99 3.06 -1.86
N MET A 158 -8.87 2.21 -1.31
CA MET A 158 -9.91 2.67 -0.37
C MET A 158 -9.32 3.14 0.96
N ASN A 159 -8.22 2.55 1.40
CA ASN A 159 -7.49 2.94 2.61
C ASN A 159 -7.02 4.40 2.53
N GLY A 160 -6.45 4.81 1.38
CA GLY A 160 -6.06 6.20 1.13
C GLY A 160 -7.24 7.18 1.21
N LEU A 161 -8.38 6.84 0.62
CA LEU A 161 -9.62 7.62 0.72
C LEU A 161 -10.10 7.73 2.17
N ILE A 162 -10.15 6.62 2.91
CA ILE A 162 -10.60 6.61 4.31
C ILE A 162 -9.70 7.50 5.17
N LEU A 163 -8.38 7.35 5.07
CA LEU A 163 -7.43 8.14 5.84
C LEU A 163 -7.53 9.63 5.51
N SER A 164 -7.76 9.97 4.25
CA SER A 164 -7.97 11.36 3.81
C SER A 164 -9.28 11.91 4.41
N ALA A 165 -10.37 11.16 4.32
CA ALA A 165 -11.66 11.55 4.89
C ALA A 165 -11.60 11.73 6.41
N ILE A 166 -10.90 10.84 7.12
CA ILE A 166 -10.63 10.96 8.56
C ILE A 166 -9.86 12.24 8.85
N ARG A 167 -8.78 12.51 8.11
CA ARG A 167 -7.97 13.71 8.29
C ARG A 167 -8.81 14.99 8.17
N TYR A 168 -9.63 15.09 7.13
CA TYR A 168 -10.48 16.27 6.90
C TYR A 168 -11.66 16.39 7.87
N ALA A 169 -12.14 15.27 8.43
CA ALA A 169 -13.20 15.26 9.42
C ALA A 169 -12.73 15.69 10.83
N TRP A 170 -11.42 15.76 11.07
CA TRP A 170 -10.86 16.10 12.37
C TRP A 170 -11.12 17.57 12.73
N LYS A 171 -11.79 17.79 13.86
CA LYS A 171 -12.15 19.14 14.37
C LYS A 171 -11.49 19.47 15.72
N GLY A 172 -10.51 18.67 16.15
CA GLY A 172 -9.79 18.85 17.42
C GLY A 172 -10.37 18.07 18.61
N GLU A 173 -11.53 17.44 18.45
CA GLU A 173 -12.20 16.67 19.52
C GLU A 173 -11.94 15.16 19.37
N PRO A 174 -11.44 14.47 20.41
CA PRO A 174 -11.15 13.03 20.36
C PRO A 174 -12.37 12.20 19.95
N TRP A 175 -12.15 11.23 19.06
CA TRP A 175 -13.20 10.26 18.71
C TRP A 175 -13.39 9.21 19.82
N ASP A 176 -14.55 8.55 19.79
CA ASP A 176 -14.96 7.59 20.80
C ASP A 176 -14.28 6.21 20.64
N ARG A 177 -12.95 6.17 20.82
CA ARG A 177 -12.10 4.95 20.74
C ARG A 177 -12.51 4.04 19.58
N VAL A 178 -12.50 4.61 18.39
CA VAL A 178 -12.88 3.95 17.14
C VAL A 178 -11.69 3.16 16.62
N GLU A 179 -11.86 1.86 16.39
CA GLU A 179 -10.84 1.01 15.77
C GLU A 179 -11.22 0.70 14.32
N VAL A 180 -10.25 0.78 13.41
CA VAL A 180 -10.41 0.41 11.99
C VAL A 180 -9.49 -0.76 11.68
N LEU A 181 -10.08 -1.87 11.25
CA LEU A 181 -9.36 -3.10 10.89
C LEU A 181 -9.45 -3.38 9.40
N THR A 182 -8.33 -3.74 8.79
CA THR A 182 -8.17 -4.00 7.36
C THR A 182 -7.50 -5.36 7.12
N GLY A 183 -7.37 -5.76 5.84
CA GLY A 183 -6.72 -7.01 5.46
C GLY A 183 -7.52 -8.27 5.83
N LYS A 184 -6.82 -9.32 6.27
CA LYS A 184 -7.38 -10.64 6.60
C LYS A 184 -6.87 -11.22 7.91
N LYS A 185 -5.82 -10.66 8.52
CA LYS A 185 -5.24 -11.21 9.75
C LYS A 185 -5.44 -10.37 11.01
N MET A 186 -5.88 -9.12 10.91
CA MET A 186 -6.17 -8.31 12.11
C MET A 186 -7.26 -8.91 12.99
N THR A 187 -7.15 -8.64 14.30
CA THR A 187 -8.09 -9.06 15.34
C THR A 187 -8.51 -7.85 16.18
N PRO A 188 -9.80 -7.73 16.55
CA PRO A 188 -10.29 -6.66 17.42
C PRO A 188 -9.56 -6.58 18.75
N THR A 189 -9.21 -5.35 19.13
CA THR A 189 -8.55 -5.06 20.40
C THR A 189 -9.60 -4.92 21.51
N PRO A 190 -9.44 -5.58 22.67
CA PRO A 190 -10.30 -5.36 23.83
C PRO A 190 -10.38 -3.89 24.24
N GLY A 191 -11.55 -3.45 24.68
CA GLY A 191 -11.75 -2.11 25.25
C GLY A 191 -12.02 -0.99 24.23
N MET A 192 -12.08 -1.29 22.94
CA MET A 192 -12.59 -0.35 21.93
C MET A 192 -14.11 -0.20 22.05
N ASN A 193 -14.63 0.98 21.70
CA ASN A 193 -16.07 1.23 21.76
C ASN A 193 -16.76 0.91 20.44
N LYS A 194 -16.11 1.22 19.32
CA LYS A 194 -16.60 0.93 17.97
C LYS A 194 -15.50 0.28 17.13
N THR A 195 -15.86 -0.73 16.34
CA THR A 195 -14.93 -1.41 15.44
C THR A 195 -15.46 -1.40 14.01
N ILE A 196 -14.77 -0.69 13.13
CA ILE A 196 -15.01 -0.70 11.69
C ILE A 196 -14.25 -1.88 11.07
N LEU A 197 -15.00 -2.82 10.48
CA LEU A 197 -14.44 -3.96 9.76
C LEU A 197 -14.43 -3.68 8.26
N VAL A 198 -13.26 -3.30 7.71
CA VAL A 198 -13.13 -2.90 6.32
C VAL A 198 -13.02 -4.12 5.41
N GLY A 199 -14.04 -4.32 4.58
CA GLY A 199 -14.10 -5.38 3.59
C GLY A 199 -14.73 -6.67 4.08
N LYS A 200 -15.19 -7.48 3.12
CA LYS A 200 -15.78 -8.80 3.37
C LYS A 200 -14.88 -9.70 4.23
N CYS A 201 -13.57 -9.63 4.04
CA CYS A 201 -12.61 -10.49 4.73
C CYS A 201 -12.58 -10.23 6.25
N MET A 202 -12.47 -8.96 6.66
CA MET A 202 -12.49 -8.57 8.07
C MET A 202 -13.82 -8.92 8.74
N TYR A 203 -14.94 -8.68 8.06
CA TYR A 203 -16.25 -9.10 8.56
C TYR A 203 -16.31 -10.62 8.77
N GLN A 204 -15.92 -11.42 7.76
CA GLN A 204 -15.99 -12.87 7.87
C GLN A 204 -15.14 -13.43 9.00
N LYS A 205 -13.95 -12.85 9.24
CA LYS A 205 -13.07 -13.28 10.32
C LYS A 205 -13.62 -12.92 11.71
N ASN A 206 -14.18 -11.72 11.86
CA ASN A 206 -14.40 -11.10 13.17
C ASN A 206 -15.88 -10.90 13.53
N ARG A 207 -16.85 -11.32 12.71
CA ARG A 207 -18.30 -11.11 12.95
C ARG A 207 -18.82 -11.66 14.29
N ASP A 208 -18.13 -12.65 14.87
CA ASP A 208 -18.53 -13.33 16.11
C ASP A 208 -17.51 -13.04 17.25
N ASN A 209 -16.64 -12.03 17.09
CA ASN A 209 -15.57 -11.76 18.05
C ASN A 209 -16.10 -11.02 19.31
N PRO A 210 -15.89 -11.56 20.52
CA PRO A 210 -16.46 -11.02 21.76
C PRO A 210 -15.85 -9.68 22.19
N ASN A 211 -14.69 -9.29 21.65
CA ASN A 211 -14.06 -8.00 21.97
C ASN A 211 -14.73 -6.81 21.27
N ILE A 212 -15.61 -7.05 20.29
CA ILE A 212 -16.34 -6.00 19.58
C ILE A 212 -17.59 -5.61 20.38
N LYS A 213 -17.60 -4.38 20.91
CA LYS A 213 -18.79 -3.81 21.56
C LYS A 213 -19.83 -3.35 20.53
N GLU A 214 -19.45 -2.44 19.63
CA GLU A 214 -20.26 -2.02 18.48
C GLU A 214 -19.53 -2.38 17.18
N MET A 215 -20.19 -3.15 16.32
CA MET A 215 -19.66 -3.55 15.02
C MET A 215 -20.17 -2.66 13.89
N ILE A 216 -19.26 -2.15 13.06
CA ILE A 216 -19.58 -1.35 11.87
C ILE A 216 -18.97 -2.05 10.64
N PRO A 217 -19.71 -2.97 9.98
CA PRO A 217 -19.15 -3.79 8.91
C PRO A 217 -19.27 -3.15 7.52
N ILE A 218 -18.17 -3.15 6.76
CA ILE A 218 -18.13 -2.73 5.35
C ILE A 218 -17.94 -3.97 4.46
N LYS A 219 -19.03 -4.67 4.10
CA LYS A 219 -18.98 -6.05 3.55
C LYS A 219 -18.55 -6.18 2.07
N GLY A 220 -18.01 -5.14 1.44
CA GLY A 220 -17.63 -5.13 0.02
C GLY A 220 -16.26 -5.77 -0.29
N CYS A 221 -16.00 -6.08 -1.57
CA CYS A 221 -14.69 -6.51 -2.06
C CYS A 221 -14.48 -6.11 -3.55
N PRO A 222 -13.99 -4.88 -3.83
CA PRO A 222 -13.64 -3.86 -2.85
C PRO A 222 -14.86 -3.21 -2.15
N PRO A 223 -14.67 -2.58 -0.98
CA PRO A 223 -15.66 -1.74 -0.34
C PRO A 223 -16.28 -0.69 -1.28
N ASN A 224 -17.60 -0.48 -1.20
CA ASN A 224 -18.26 0.60 -1.92
C ASN A 224 -18.05 1.93 -1.17
N PRO A 225 -17.62 3.03 -1.84
CA PRO A 225 -17.39 4.34 -1.20
C PRO A 225 -18.57 4.84 -0.35
N LYS A 226 -19.82 4.68 -0.80
CA LYS A 226 -21.01 5.10 -0.03
C LYS A 226 -21.17 4.33 1.27
N THR A 227 -20.78 3.05 1.29
CA THR A 227 -20.81 2.24 2.51
C THR A 227 -19.70 2.64 3.48
N ILE A 228 -18.55 3.07 2.96
CA ILE A 228 -17.46 3.62 3.77
C ILE A 228 -17.91 4.91 4.45
N LEU A 229 -18.46 5.86 3.71
CA LEU A 229 -18.99 7.12 4.26
C LEU A 229 -19.99 6.86 5.39
N LYS A 230 -20.97 5.99 5.14
CA LYS A 230 -21.97 5.60 6.15
C LYS A 230 -21.32 5.00 7.41
N ALA A 231 -20.29 4.18 7.24
CA ALA A 231 -19.58 3.57 8.36
C ALA A 231 -18.80 4.61 9.18
N LEU A 232 -18.15 5.58 8.53
CA LEU A 232 -17.48 6.68 9.21
C LEU A 232 -18.47 7.54 9.99
N HIS A 233 -19.60 7.93 9.39
CA HIS A 233 -20.66 8.67 10.08
C HIS A 233 -21.22 7.91 11.27
N GLN A 234 -21.47 6.61 11.14
CA GLN A 234 -21.92 5.76 12.25
C GLN A 234 -20.88 5.72 13.39
N ALA A 235 -19.59 5.73 13.05
CA ALA A 235 -18.52 5.78 14.03
C ALA A 235 -18.41 7.13 14.76
N GLY A 236 -19.09 8.18 14.27
CA GLY A 236 -18.97 9.56 14.77
C GLY A 236 -17.90 10.38 14.05
N ILE A 237 -17.42 9.91 12.90
CA ILE A 237 -16.46 10.62 12.04
C ILE A 237 -17.26 11.31 10.95
N ASP A 238 -17.42 12.63 11.08
CA ASP A 238 -18.18 13.50 10.17
C ASP A 238 -17.42 13.76 8.86
N ALA A 239 -17.23 12.71 8.08
CA ALA A 239 -16.53 12.75 6.79
C ALA A 239 -17.37 13.47 5.72
N ASP A 240 -16.73 14.34 4.94
CA ASP A 240 -17.38 15.06 3.85
C ASP A 240 -17.80 14.08 2.72
N PRO A 241 -19.11 13.99 2.37
CA PRO A 241 -19.58 13.19 1.25
C PRO A 241 -18.88 13.50 -0.08
N MET A 242 -18.47 14.76 -0.31
CA MET A 242 -17.84 15.18 -1.56
C MET A 242 -16.55 14.43 -1.87
N LEU A 243 -15.80 14.00 -0.84
CA LEU A 243 -14.58 13.19 -1.01
C LEU A 243 -14.87 11.81 -1.63
N PHE A 244 -16.07 11.28 -1.40
CA PHE A 244 -16.50 9.97 -1.90
C PHE A 244 -17.17 10.06 -3.27
N GLU A 245 -17.77 11.21 -3.59
CA GLU A 245 -18.37 11.49 -4.89
C GLU A 245 -17.31 11.85 -5.94
N ASN A 246 -16.25 12.56 -5.54
CA ASN A 246 -15.17 13.01 -6.41
C ASN A 246 -13.89 12.17 -6.26
N ILE A 247 -14.02 10.87 -6.03
CA ILE A 247 -12.85 9.99 -5.78
C ILE A 247 -11.83 10.04 -6.92
N ASP A 248 -12.29 10.22 -8.16
CA ASP A 248 -11.44 10.28 -9.36
C ASP A 248 -10.59 11.56 -9.42
N GLN A 249 -10.94 12.59 -8.63
CA GLN A 249 -10.16 13.83 -8.51
C GLN A 249 -9.08 13.75 -7.41
N LEU A 250 -9.13 12.73 -6.53
CA LEU A 250 -8.14 12.56 -5.45
C LEU A 250 -6.70 12.57 -5.96
N PRO A 251 -6.34 11.85 -7.04
CA PRO A 251 -4.99 11.92 -7.59
C PRO A 251 -4.56 13.37 -7.88
N GLY A 252 -5.44 14.19 -8.47
CA GLY A 252 -5.16 15.59 -8.79
C GLY A 252 -4.75 16.43 -7.58
N PHE A 253 -5.44 16.26 -6.44
CA PHE A 253 -5.06 16.94 -5.20
C PHE A 253 -3.66 16.55 -4.72
N PHE A 254 -3.30 15.27 -4.81
CA PHE A 254 -1.94 14.82 -4.46
C PHE A 254 -0.89 15.29 -5.47
N MET A 255 -1.23 15.38 -6.75
CA MET A 255 -0.30 15.81 -7.80
C MET A 255 -0.07 17.32 -7.80
N SER A 256 -0.97 18.13 -7.25
CA SER A 256 -0.84 19.60 -7.14
C SER A 256 0.47 20.06 -6.48
N ARG A 257 1.06 19.23 -5.60
CA ARG A 257 2.37 19.52 -4.98
C ARG A 257 3.55 19.53 -5.96
N TYR A 258 3.34 19.12 -7.21
CA TYR A 258 4.32 19.12 -8.28
C TYR A 258 4.10 20.23 -9.30
N GLU A 259 3.02 20.99 -9.18
CA GLU A 259 2.72 22.09 -10.09
C GLU A 259 3.86 23.14 -10.08
N GLY A 260 4.31 23.52 -11.29
CA GLY A 260 5.40 24.48 -11.48
C GLY A 260 6.80 23.98 -11.13
N LYS A 261 6.97 22.69 -10.78
CA LYS A 261 8.29 22.12 -10.49
C LYS A 261 8.98 21.67 -11.77
N PRO A 262 10.17 22.20 -12.12
CA PRO A 262 10.85 21.88 -13.39
C PRO A 262 11.28 20.41 -13.49
N GLU A 263 11.46 19.73 -12.36
CA GLU A 263 11.72 18.30 -12.31
C GLU A 263 10.48 17.45 -12.63
N PHE A 264 9.28 18.02 -12.72
CA PHE A 264 8.05 17.30 -13.03
C PHE A 264 7.45 17.78 -14.35
N ASP A 265 7.50 16.90 -15.35
CA ASP A 265 6.97 17.13 -16.68
C ASP A 265 5.65 16.36 -16.84
N GLU A 266 4.55 17.11 -16.84
CA GLU A 266 3.18 16.60 -16.97
C GLU A 266 2.92 15.90 -18.30
N SER A 267 3.72 16.16 -19.35
CA SER A 267 3.54 15.52 -20.65
C SER A 267 3.74 14.00 -20.59
N PHE A 268 4.48 13.49 -19.61
CA PHE A 268 4.64 12.05 -19.35
C PHE A 268 3.40 11.38 -18.71
N PHE A 269 2.41 12.16 -18.28
CA PHE A 269 1.21 11.66 -17.60
C PHE A 269 -0.07 11.84 -18.43
N GLN A 270 0.08 12.05 -19.74
CA GLN A 270 -1.03 12.20 -20.68
C GLN A 270 -1.28 10.88 -21.42
N VAL A 271 -2.55 10.50 -21.56
CA VAL A 271 -2.96 9.43 -22.46
C VAL A 271 -3.28 10.08 -23.81
N SER A 272 -2.45 9.82 -24.81
CA SER A 272 -2.66 10.22 -26.20
C SER A 272 -3.64 9.30 -26.93
#